data_AF-A0A9X4MBK2-F1
#
_entry.id   AF-A0A9X4MBK2-F1
#
_cell.length_a   1.000
_cell.length_b   1.000
_cell.length_c   1.000
_cell.angle_alpha   90.00
_cell.angle_beta   90.00
_cell.angle_gamma   90.00
#
_symmetry.space_group_name_H-M   'P 1'
#
loop_
_entity.id
_entity.type
_entity.pdbx_description
1 polymer ?
#
loop_
_entity_poly.entity_id
_entity_poly.type
_entity_poly.pdbx_seq_one_letter_code
_entity_poly.pdbx_strand_id
1 'polypeptide(L)'
;MEVWEQISRQRVKYIVDSYQLDGEDDEDFNEYLEDLLQAYAPPQIELALVETLVASWQITPLIRGVAFLTRSHDLLKSWETHPTTPKISSTHFRLITSLDPTPVFGNGIDLPTKIMFSTAK
;
A
#
# COMPACT_ATOMS: atom_id res chain seq x y z
N MET A 1 -6.73 -21.89 -1.66
CA MET A 1 -6.60 -20.45 -1.36
C MET A 1 -6.56 -20.31 0.14
N GLU A 2 -5.41 -19.95 0.69
CA GLU A 2 -5.25 -19.85 2.13
C GLU A 2 -6.00 -18.61 2.64
N VAL A 3 -6.73 -18.75 3.74
CA VAL A 3 -7.54 -17.68 4.35
C VAL A 3 -6.75 -16.36 4.51
N TRP A 4 -5.44 -16.46 4.74
CA TRP A 4 -4.52 -15.33 4.84
C TRP A 4 -4.41 -14.49 3.57
N GLU A 5 -4.45 -15.12 2.40
CA GLU A 5 -4.40 -14.43 1.10
C GLU A 5 -5.65 -13.58 0.89
N GLN A 6 -6.82 -14.14 1.23
CA GLN A 6 -8.10 -13.42 1.14
C GLN A 6 -8.17 -12.25 2.12
N ILE A 7 -7.73 -12.45 3.36
CA ILE A 7 -7.65 -11.37 4.37
C ILE A 7 -6.73 -10.25 3.87
N SER A 8 -5.59 -10.60 3.29
CA SER A 8 -4.61 -9.62 2.82
C SER A 8 -5.14 -8.79 1.63
N ARG A 9 -5.83 -9.44 0.69
CA ARG A 9 -6.54 -8.75 -0.40
C ARG A 9 -7.65 -7.83 0.10
N GLN A 10 -8.42 -8.27 1.11
CA GLN A 10 -9.46 -7.47 1.72
C GLN A 10 -8.91 -6.21 2.41
N ARG A 11 -7.73 -6.29 3.02
CA ARG A 11 -7.08 -5.13 3.65
C ARG A 11 -6.70 -4.06 2.63
N VAL A 12 -6.13 -4.46 1.50
CA VAL A 12 -5.83 -3.54 0.38
C VAL A 12 -7.11 -2.86 -0.11
N LYS A 13 -8.16 -3.66 -0.36
CA LYS A 13 -9.46 -3.13 -0.78
C LYS A 13 -10.05 -2.16 0.25
N TYR A 14 -9.99 -2.50 1.53
CA TYR A 14 -10.46 -1.64 2.61
C TYR A 14 -9.77 -0.26 2.60
N ILE A 15 -8.46 -0.19 2.34
CA ILE A 15 -7.74 1.09 2.22
C ILE A 15 -8.25 1.89 1.01
N VAL A 16 -8.44 1.24 -0.14
CA VAL A 16 -8.99 1.87 -1.35
C VAL A 16 -10.38 2.45 -1.06
N ASP A 17 -11.28 1.64 -0.52
CA ASP A 17 -12.68 2.01 -0.24
C ASP A 17 -12.76 3.13 0.81
N SER A 18 -11.96 3.06 1.87
CA SER A 18 -11.99 4.04 2.98
C SER A 18 -11.64 5.46 2.54
N TYR A 19 -10.83 5.57 1.48
CA TYR A 19 -10.39 6.85 0.95
C TYR A 19 -10.94 7.15 -0.45
N GLN A 20 -11.75 6.27 -1.05
CA GLN A 20 -12.28 6.37 -2.42
C GLN A 20 -11.15 6.59 -3.46
N LEU A 21 -10.08 5.81 -3.34
CA LEU A 21 -8.86 6.00 -4.15
C LEU A 21 -9.07 5.71 -5.64
N ASP A 22 -10.09 4.91 -5.96
CA ASP A 22 -10.61 4.57 -7.28
C ASP A 22 -11.13 5.78 -8.07
N GLY A 23 -11.69 6.78 -7.39
CA GLY A 23 -12.18 7.99 -8.06
C GLY A 23 -13.37 7.70 -9.00
N GLU A 24 -13.28 8.15 -10.25
CA GLU A 24 -14.32 7.89 -11.29
C GLU A 24 -13.96 6.72 -12.22
N ASP A 25 -12.73 6.18 -12.10
CA ASP A 25 -12.17 5.17 -13.02
C ASP A 25 -12.17 3.76 -12.41
N ASP A 26 -13.29 3.33 -11.82
CA ASP A 26 -13.37 2.11 -10.99
C ASP A 26 -12.95 0.81 -11.75
N GLU A 27 -13.32 0.67 -13.03
CA GLU A 27 -12.98 -0.54 -13.80
C GLU A 27 -11.48 -0.64 -14.09
N ASP A 28 -10.88 0.39 -14.71
CA ASP A 28 -9.45 0.45 -15.02
C ASP A 28 -8.59 0.42 -13.74
N PHE A 29 -9.07 1.04 -12.66
CA PHE A 29 -8.40 1.01 -11.36
C PHE A 29 -8.35 -0.41 -10.79
N ASN A 30 -9.48 -1.13 -10.81
CA ASN A 30 -9.56 -2.48 -10.26
C ASN A 30 -8.73 -3.48 -11.06
N GLU A 31 -8.73 -3.39 -12.40
CA GLU A 31 -7.87 -4.23 -13.25
C GLU A 31 -6.40 -4.00 -12.90
N TYR A 32 -5.97 -2.73 -12.82
CA TYR A 32 -4.59 -2.41 -12.47
C TYR A 32 -4.23 -2.82 -11.03
N LEU A 33 -5.15 -2.66 -10.07
CA LEU A 33 -4.91 -3.12 -8.71
C LEU A 33 -4.75 -4.64 -8.63
N GLU A 34 -5.51 -5.40 -9.44
CA GLU A 34 -5.38 -6.85 -9.51
C GLU A 34 -4.01 -7.26 -10.07
N ASP A 35 -3.52 -6.57 -11.11
CA ASP A 35 -2.16 -6.77 -11.62
C ASP A 35 -1.10 -6.52 -10.53
N LEU A 36 -1.26 -5.48 -9.73
CA LEU A 36 -0.37 -5.22 -8.60
C LEU A 36 -0.44 -6.32 -7.53
N LEU A 37 -1.64 -6.81 -7.21
CA LEU A 37 -1.86 -7.91 -6.26
C LEU A 37 -1.28 -9.25 -6.76
N GLN A 38 -1.09 -9.41 -8.07
CA GLN A 38 -0.39 -10.56 -8.64
C GLN A 38 1.14 -10.38 -8.64
N ALA A 39 1.63 -9.14 -8.77
CA ALA A 39 3.06 -8.83 -8.86
C ALA A 39 3.75 -8.61 -7.51
N TYR A 40 3.02 -8.11 -6.50
CA TYR A 40 3.58 -7.69 -5.21
C TYR A 40 2.85 -8.34 -4.03
N ALA A 41 3.56 -8.50 -2.91
CA ALA A 41 2.94 -8.97 -1.68
C ALA A 41 1.94 -7.91 -1.16
N PRO A 42 0.73 -8.28 -0.70
CA PRO A 42 -0.26 -7.30 -0.26
C PRO A 42 0.24 -6.30 0.80
N PRO A 43 1.08 -6.67 1.80
CA PRO A 43 1.63 -5.68 2.73
C PRO A 43 2.49 -4.60 2.08
N GLN A 44 3.16 -4.89 0.96
CA GLN A 44 3.89 -3.88 0.18
C GLN A 44 2.93 -2.88 -0.45
N ILE A 45 1.84 -3.40 -1.04
CA ILE A 45 0.82 -2.59 -1.68
C ILE A 45 0.13 -1.72 -0.63
N GLU A 46 -0.24 -2.27 0.53
CA GLU A 46 -0.78 -1.51 1.66
C GLU A 46 0.12 -0.32 2.03
N LEU A 47 1.43 -0.55 2.20
CA LEU A 47 2.37 0.53 2.52
C LEU A 47 2.45 1.58 1.40
N ALA A 48 2.52 1.13 0.15
CA ALA A 48 2.66 2.02 -1.01
C ALA A 48 1.44 2.91 -1.19
N LEU A 49 0.23 2.37 -1.02
CA LEU A 49 -1.01 3.13 -1.05
C LEU A 49 -1.02 4.19 0.06
N VAL A 50 -0.67 3.82 1.29
CA VAL A 50 -0.73 4.75 2.43
C VAL A 50 0.34 5.84 2.31
N GLU A 51 1.57 5.52 1.91
CA GLU A 51 2.60 6.53 1.68
C GLU A 51 2.21 7.49 0.55
N THR A 52 1.62 6.97 -0.53
CA THR A 52 1.12 7.79 -1.64
C THR A 52 -0.02 8.69 -1.21
N LEU A 53 -0.95 8.18 -0.38
CA LEU A 53 -2.04 8.95 0.20
C LEU A 53 -1.53 10.11 1.05
N VAL A 54 -0.62 9.84 1.99
CA VAL A 54 -0.04 10.86 2.87
C VAL A 54 0.72 11.92 2.07
N ALA A 55 1.50 11.50 1.07
CA ALA A 55 2.19 12.43 0.18
C ALA A 55 1.21 13.30 -0.64
N SER A 56 0.05 12.75 -0.98
CA SER A 56 -0.97 13.44 -1.78
C SER A 56 -1.81 14.44 -0.98
N TRP A 57 -1.83 14.39 0.35
CA TRP A 57 -2.56 15.37 1.18
C TRP A 57 -2.10 16.82 1.00
N GLN A 58 -0.89 17.05 0.50
CA GLN A 58 -0.37 18.38 0.20
C GLN A 58 -0.80 18.91 -1.19
N ILE A 59 -1.51 18.10 -1.99
CA ILE A 59 -1.91 18.42 -3.36
C ILE A 59 -3.44 18.55 -3.41
N THR A 60 -3.95 19.58 -4.10
CA THR A 60 -5.39 19.81 -4.26
C THR A 60 -5.74 20.01 -5.74
N PRO A 61 -6.67 19.23 -6.32
CA PRO A 61 -7.43 18.15 -5.69
C PRO A 61 -6.56 16.93 -5.35
N LEU A 62 -7.04 16.09 -4.41
CA LEU A 62 -6.40 14.82 -4.09
C LEU A 62 -6.34 13.94 -5.34
N ILE A 63 -5.21 13.28 -5.57
CA ILE A 63 -5.04 12.37 -6.70
C ILE A 63 -5.80 11.09 -6.42
N ARG A 64 -6.53 10.60 -7.43
CA ARG A 64 -7.36 9.40 -7.40
C ARG A 64 -7.25 8.66 -8.74
N GLY A 65 -7.91 7.52 -8.85
CA GLY A 65 -7.94 6.70 -10.05
C GLY A 65 -6.58 6.12 -10.42
N VAL A 66 -6.42 5.76 -11.69
CA VAL A 66 -5.20 5.13 -12.23
C VAL A 66 -3.94 5.98 -11.97
N ALA A 67 -4.07 7.30 -11.90
CA ALA A 67 -2.96 8.19 -11.56
C ALA A 67 -2.43 7.97 -10.14
N PHE A 68 -3.31 7.64 -9.18
CA PHE A 68 -2.90 7.29 -7.81
C PHE A 68 -2.16 5.94 -7.77
N LEU A 69 -2.68 4.92 -8.46
CA LEU A 69 -2.03 3.61 -8.54
C LEU A 69 -0.69 3.68 -9.26
N THR A 70 -0.57 4.46 -10.32
CA THR A 70 0.71 4.67 -11.02
C THR A 70 1.78 5.18 -10.05
N ARG A 71 1.46 6.17 -9.21
CA ARG A 71 2.40 6.68 -8.19
C ARG A 71 2.74 5.65 -7.13
N SER A 72 1.74 4.87 -6.70
CA SER A 72 1.94 3.78 -5.74
C SER A 72 2.85 2.69 -6.32
N HIS A 73 2.68 2.37 -7.61
CA HIS A 73 3.50 1.41 -8.33
C HIS A 73 4.93 1.93 -8.55
N ASP A 74 5.13 3.21 -8.87
CA ASP A 74 6.46 3.80 -8.95
C ASP A 74 7.21 3.70 -7.62
N LEU A 75 6.50 3.86 -6.51
CA LEU A 75 7.04 3.66 -5.17
C LEU A 75 7.42 2.19 -4.94
N LEU A 76 6.57 1.23 -5.31
CA LEU A 76 6.89 -0.20 -5.26
C LEU A 76 8.16 -0.56 -6.06
N LYS A 77 8.27 -0.08 -7.31
CA LYS A 77 9.46 -0.28 -8.15
C LYS A 77 10.72 0.30 -7.52
N SER A 78 10.61 1.46 -6.86
CA SER A 78 11.74 2.08 -6.18
C SER A 78 12.30 1.19 -5.06
N TRP A 79 11.45 0.36 -4.46
CA TRP A 79 11.82 -0.55 -3.36
C TRP A 79 12.45 -1.86 -3.83
N GLU A 80 12.27 -2.25 -5.10
CA GLU A 80 12.91 -3.45 -5.67
C GLU A 80 14.43 -3.29 -5.76
N THR A 81 14.87 -2.08 -6.09
CA THR A 81 16.29 -1.79 -6.34
C THR A 81 17.05 -1.41 -5.08
N HIS A 82 16.35 -0.87 -4.08
CA HIS A 82 16.96 -0.38 -2.85
C HIS A 82 16.12 -0.78 -1.63
N PRO A 83 16.76 -1.30 -0.58
CA PRO A 83 16.05 -1.60 0.64
C PRO A 83 15.51 -0.30 1.28
N THR A 84 14.24 -0.34 1.64
CA THR A 84 13.46 0.87 1.88
C THR A 84 13.31 1.16 3.38
N THR A 85 13.37 2.45 3.70
CA THR A 85 12.94 2.95 5.01
C THR A 85 11.54 3.53 4.83
N PRO A 86 10.51 2.96 5.48
CA PRO A 86 9.17 3.52 5.42
C PRO A 86 9.17 5.00 5.83
N LYS A 87 8.44 5.82 5.08
CA LYS A 87 8.28 7.25 5.36
C LYS A 87 7.25 7.49 6.46
N ILE A 88 6.47 6.47 6.81
CA ILE A 88 5.49 6.50 7.90
C ILE A 88 5.85 5.46 8.98
N SER A 89 5.55 5.77 10.24
CA SER A 89 5.69 4.84 11.35
C SER A 89 4.54 3.84 11.40
N SER A 90 4.71 2.73 12.14
CA SER A 90 3.64 1.74 12.34
C SER A 90 2.43 2.36 13.05
N THR A 91 2.69 3.26 14.00
CA THR A 91 1.67 4.05 14.68
C THR A 91 0.89 4.94 13.72
N HIS A 92 1.57 5.66 12.81
CA HIS A 92 0.88 6.48 11.80
C HIS A 92 0.06 5.62 10.83
N PHE A 93 0.62 4.49 10.36
CA PHE A 93 -0.13 3.55 9.52
C PHE A 93 -1.43 3.11 10.19
N ARG A 94 -1.37 2.72 11.48
CA ARG A 94 -2.55 2.32 12.26
C ARG A 94 -3.55 3.47 12.40
N LEU A 95 -3.09 4.69 12.67
CA LEU A 95 -3.98 5.85 12.83
C LEU A 95 -4.69 6.22 11.52
N ILE A 96 -4.02 6.06 10.38
CA ILE A 96 -4.58 6.36 9.07
C ILE A 96 -5.57 5.25 8.69
N THR A 97 -5.10 4.00 8.66
CA THR A 97 -5.88 2.89 8.11
C THR A 97 -6.81 2.21 9.10
N SER A 98 -6.68 2.44 10.41
CA SER A 98 -7.32 1.62 11.45
C SER A 98 -6.98 0.11 11.40
N LEU A 99 -6.06 -0.31 10.52
CA LEU A 99 -5.62 -1.70 10.38
C LEU A 99 -4.45 -2.01 11.31
N ASP A 100 -4.29 -3.28 11.63
CA ASP A 100 -3.08 -3.75 12.33
C ASP A 100 -1.85 -3.57 11.43
N PRO A 101 -0.77 -2.88 11.87
CA PRO A 101 0.41 -2.61 11.07
C PRO A 101 1.39 -3.79 11.03
N THR A 102 1.20 -4.83 11.86
CA THR A 102 2.13 -5.98 11.96
C THR A 102 2.43 -6.65 10.61
N PRO A 103 1.48 -6.84 9.68
CA PRO A 103 1.78 -7.43 8.37
C PRO A 103 2.76 -6.59 7.54
N VAL A 104 2.76 -5.27 7.72
CA VAL A 104 3.58 -4.32 6.96
C VAL A 104 4.94 -4.11 7.64
N PHE A 105 4.95 -3.91 8.96
CA PHE A 105 6.15 -3.50 9.71
C PHE A 105 6.81 -4.64 10.52
N GLY A 106 6.17 -5.82 10.59
CA GLY A 106 6.57 -6.92 11.46
C GLY A 106 6.35 -6.64 12.95
N ASN A 107 6.90 -7.51 13.81
CA ASN A 107 6.86 -7.33 15.27
C ASN A 107 7.89 -6.29 15.79
N GLY A 108 8.49 -5.50 14.89
CA GLY A 108 9.51 -4.51 15.21
C GLY A 108 8.90 -3.27 15.87
N ILE A 109 9.35 -2.97 17.09
CA ILE A 109 9.03 -1.73 17.82
C ILE A 109 9.48 -0.53 16.97
N ASP A 110 8.65 0.52 16.90
CA ASP A 110 8.77 1.82 16.18
C ASP A 110 10.20 2.42 16.09
N LEU A 111 11.07 1.78 15.34
CA LEU A 111 12.33 2.32 14.84
C LEU A 111 12.23 2.32 13.31
N PRO A 112 12.82 3.29 12.60
CA PRO A 112 12.93 3.28 11.15
C PRO A 112 13.81 2.10 10.74
N THR A 113 13.21 0.93 10.76
CA THR A 113 13.85 -0.35 10.52
C THR A 113 13.68 -0.60 9.04
N LYS A 114 14.81 -0.83 8.38
CA LYS A 114 14.91 -1.19 6.98
C LYS A 114 13.99 -2.38 6.70
N ILE A 115 12.91 -2.17 5.97
CA ILE A 115 12.00 -3.25 5.60
C ILE A 115 12.61 -3.98 4.40
N MET A 116 12.87 -5.26 4.58
CA MET A 116 13.28 -6.16 3.52
C MET A 116 12.05 -6.95 3.09
N PHE A 117 11.42 -6.54 2.00
CA PHE A 117 10.40 -7.39 1.38
C PHE A 117 11.13 -8.50 0.62
N SER A 118 11.07 -9.72 1.16
CA SER A 118 11.57 -10.89 0.46
C SER A 118 10.57 -11.26 -0.63
N THR A 119 10.97 -11.18 -1.89
CA THR A 119 10.28 -11.85 -2.99
C THR A 119 10.44 -13.35 -2.80
N ALA A 120 9.49 -13.99 -2.12
CA ALA A 120 9.35 -15.44 -2.19
C ALA A 120 8.87 -15.75 -3.62
N LYS A 121 9.74 -16.43 -4.37
CA LYS A 121 9.52 -16.89 -5.74
C LYS A 121 8.82 -18.24 -5.74
#